data_AF-A0A830B8W4-F1
#
_entry.id   AF-A0A830B8W4-F1
#
_cell.length_a   1.000
_cell.length_b   1.000
_cell.length_c   1.000
_cell.angle_alpha   90.00
_cell.angle_beta   90.00
_cell.angle_gamma   90.00
#
_symmetry.space_group_name_H-M   'P 1'
#
loop_
_entity.id
_entity.type
_entity.pdbx_description
1 polymer ?
#
loop_
_entity_poly.entity_id
_entity_poly.type
_entity_poly.pdbx_seq_one_letter_code
_entity_poly.pdbx_strand_id
1 'polypeptide(L)'
;MADDKEGSSPNEAIFFVLAYLPVFELLAMAQVCKSLRDAINNDILPWLKIVVDRPLNWRISDEILVKIASKAKGRLQVLALINCVKITDDALLSVIAQNPHITKLHVPNCTSLSPEGVVNAVKLLSKNNHMLKTLQINGVYGINNQQLETLHTLIINQSQQHNRGKILYHEHTKLSTLDHISNDDHRSIDVDTCPVCNEVKMVFDCPQMPCQRLQHREINSECKGCESCVARCVECGVCVTNTQDLEEALCSDTLCSDCWLKLPKCDFCNKPYCNKHADRQERVSESMVGFVCATCNADILLKSYDSFL
;
A
#
# COMPACT_ATOMS: atom_id res chain seq x y z
N MET A 1 15.40 36.04 41.05
CA MET A 1 15.96 35.57 39.76
C MET A 1 16.05 34.07 39.84
N ALA A 2 15.07 33.38 39.26
CA ALA A 2 15.16 31.94 39.05
C ALA A 2 16.02 31.74 37.81
N ASP A 3 17.05 30.91 37.96
CA ASP A 3 18.02 30.55 36.94
C ASP A 3 17.30 29.65 35.92
N ASP A 4 16.94 30.21 34.76
CA ASP A 4 16.45 29.47 33.61
C ASP A 4 17.58 28.58 33.11
N LYS A 5 17.64 27.34 33.62
CA LYS A 5 18.48 26.29 33.02
C LYS A 5 17.99 26.09 31.59
N GLU A 6 18.73 26.63 30.64
CA GLU A 6 18.70 26.25 29.23
C GLU A 6 18.59 24.73 29.15
N GLY A 7 17.46 24.24 28.64
CA GLY A 7 17.25 22.82 28.47
C GLY A 7 18.38 22.29 27.60
N SER A 8 19.17 21.36 28.13
CA SER A 8 20.31 20.77 27.43
C SER A 8 19.89 20.39 26.01
N SER A 9 20.69 20.79 25.02
CA SER A 9 20.49 20.38 23.63
C SER A 9 20.36 18.85 23.59
N PRO A 10 19.47 18.33 22.75
CA PRO A 10 19.29 16.89 22.68
C PRO A 10 20.57 16.27 22.14
N ASN A 11 20.94 15.11 22.70
CA ASN A 11 22.13 14.38 22.29
C ASN A 11 22.12 14.17 20.77
N GLU A 12 23.23 14.42 20.09
CA GLU A 12 23.36 14.28 18.62
C GLU A 12 22.92 12.92 18.10
N ALA A 13 23.06 11.86 18.91
CA ALA A 13 22.55 10.52 18.61
C ALA A 13 21.05 10.51 18.26
N ILE A 14 20.24 11.43 18.80
CA ILE A 14 18.80 11.48 18.52
C ILE A 14 18.52 11.75 17.04
N PHE A 15 19.32 12.58 16.36
CA PHE A 15 19.07 12.96 14.97
C PHE A 15 19.20 11.76 14.04
N PHE A 16 20.11 10.83 14.36
CA PHE A 16 20.21 9.55 13.67
C PHE A 16 18.96 8.70 13.87
N VAL A 17 18.34 8.72 15.05
CA VAL A 17 17.10 7.98 15.31
C VAL A 17 15.91 8.62 14.59
N LEU A 18 15.77 9.95 14.68
CA LEU A 18 14.64 10.69 14.11
C LEU A 18 14.50 10.45 12.59
N ALA A 19 15.61 10.33 11.85
CA ALA A 19 15.58 10.10 10.42
C ALA A 19 14.90 8.77 9.99
N TYR A 20 14.77 7.79 10.89
CA TYR A 20 14.13 6.50 10.62
C TYR A 20 12.74 6.36 11.25
N LEU A 21 12.29 7.34 12.03
CA LEU A 21 10.96 7.28 12.65
C LEU A 21 9.87 7.61 11.62
N PRO A 22 8.74 6.86 11.61
CA PRO A 22 7.59 7.27 10.83
C PRO A 22 6.99 8.59 11.33
N VAL A 23 6.17 9.21 10.48
CA VAL A 23 5.62 10.56 10.74
C VAL A 23 4.82 10.61 12.04
N PHE A 24 4.10 9.55 12.37
CA PHE A 24 3.32 9.48 13.61
C PHE A 24 4.21 9.57 14.85
N GLU A 25 5.29 8.79 14.89
CA GLU A 25 6.28 8.75 15.96
C GLU A 25 7.04 10.08 16.07
N LEU A 26 7.39 10.70 14.95
CA LEU A 26 7.98 12.04 14.93
C LEU A 26 7.05 13.07 15.56
N LEU A 27 5.77 13.06 15.20
CA LEU A 27 4.79 13.97 15.79
C LEU A 27 4.57 13.71 17.28
N ALA A 28 4.58 12.45 17.71
CA ALA A 28 4.48 12.07 19.11
C ALA A 28 5.71 12.55 19.91
N MET A 29 6.91 12.32 19.39
CA MET A 29 8.18 12.75 20.00
C MET A 29 8.24 14.28 20.16
N ALA A 30 7.72 15.02 19.17
CA ALA A 30 7.63 16.47 19.24
C ALA A 30 6.71 16.99 20.37
N GLN A 31 5.82 16.15 20.92
CA GLN A 31 4.98 16.52 22.07
C GLN A 31 5.63 16.26 23.42
N VAL A 32 6.74 15.52 23.49
CA VAL A 32 7.37 15.09 24.75
C VAL A 32 8.03 16.27 25.48
N CYS A 33 8.89 17.03 24.79
CA CYS A 33 9.56 18.20 25.38
C CYS A 33 9.93 19.24 24.31
N LYS A 34 10.31 20.45 24.74
CA LYS A 34 10.75 21.54 23.85
C LYS A 34 11.99 21.16 23.04
N SER A 35 13.00 20.59 23.71
CA SER A 35 14.26 20.16 23.09
C SER A 35 14.04 19.18 21.91
N LEU A 36 13.21 18.14 22.09
CA LEU A 36 12.88 17.19 21.01
C LEU A 36 12.06 17.83 19.90
N ARG A 37 11.08 18.69 20.26
CA ARG A 37 10.29 19.44 19.28
C ARG A 37 11.17 20.30 18.39
N ASP A 38 12.15 20.97 18.99
CA ASP A 38 13.07 21.86 18.29
C ASP A 38 14.04 21.06 17.41
N ALA A 39 14.58 19.93 17.89
CA ALA A 39 15.38 19.02 17.08
C ALA A 39 14.62 18.56 15.82
N ILE A 40 13.38 18.13 15.99
CA ILE A 40 12.52 17.64 14.91
C ILE A 40 12.13 18.75 13.92
N ASN A 41 11.92 19.98 14.39
CA ASN A 41 11.54 21.12 13.54
C ASN A 41 12.73 21.72 12.79
N ASN A 42 13.93 21.64 13.36
CA ASN A 42 15.13 22.24 12.78
C ASN A 42 15.87 21.27 11.86
N ASP A 43 15.70 19.97 12.03
CA ASP A 43 16.23 18.96 11.12
C ASP A 43 15.30 18.76 9.91
N ILE A 44 15.90 18.71 8.72
CA ILE A 44 15.22 18.49 7.44
C ILE A 44 15.17 17.01 7.06
N LEU A 45 16.12 16.20 7.55
CA LEU A 45 16.30 14.81 7.12
C LEU A 45 15.05 13.93 7.34
N PRO A 46 14.35 14.00 8.49
CA PRO A 46 13.14 13.19 8.72
C PRO A 46 11.99 13.53 7.76
N TRP A 47 12.04 14.71 7.13
CA TRP A 47 10.99 15.22 6.26
C TRP A 47 11.27 15.02 4.77
N LEU A 48 12.39 14.39 4.39
CA LEU A 48 12.66 14.06 2.99
C LEU A 48 11.72 12.95 2.46
N LYS A 49 11.18 12.14 3.36
CA LYS A 49 10.23 11.06 3.08
C LYS A 49 9.04 11.15 4.04
N ILE A 50 7.89 11.58 3.53
CA ILE A 50 6.64 11.62 4.29
C ILE A 50 5.82 10.41 3.87
N VAL A 51 5.60 9.50 4.83
CA VAL A 51 4.69 8.37 4.69
C VAL A 51 3.59 8.52 5.72
N VAL A 52 2.35 8.64 5.25
CA VAL A 52 1.15 8.67 6.09
C VAL A 52 0.36 7.41 5.82
N ASP A 53 0.33 6.54 6.81
CA ASP A 53 -0.43 5.28 6.80
C ASP A 53 -1.22 5.16 8.11
N ARG A 54 -1.87 4.02 8.33
CA ARG A 54 -2.57 3.72 9.58
C ARG A 54 -1.62 3.84 10.77
N PRO A 55 -2.10 4.40 11.90
CA PRO A 55 -3.45 4.94 12.13
C PRO A 55 -3.62 6.43 11.76
N LEU A 56 -2.56 7.10 11.28
CA LEU A 56 -2.54 8.55 11.04
C LEU A 56 -3.41 8.98 9.85
N ASN A 57 -3.57 8.11 8.85
CA ASN A 57 -4.34 8.37 7.63
C ASN A 57 -5.78 8.87 7.86
N TRP A 58 -6.45 8.48 8.96
CA TRP A 58 -7.81 8.93 9.29
C TRP A 58 -7.87 10.28 10.05
N ARG A 59 -6.73 10.71 10.59
CA ARG A 59 -6.61 11.90 11.43
C ARG A 59 -6.01 13.10 10.68
N ILE A 60 -5.28 12.85 9.61
CA ILE A 60 -4.68 13.92 8.81
C ILE A 60 -5.75 14.69 8.03
N SER A 61 -5.63 16.01 8.00
CA SER A 61 -6.40 16.93 7.16
C SER A 61 -5.46 17.69 6.23
N ASP A 62 -6.02 18.38 5.24
CA ASP A 62 -5.31 19.25 4.32
C ASP A 62 -4.33 20.20 5.03
N GLU A 63 -4.81 20.93 6.04
CA GLU A 63 -4.01 21.88 6.83
C GLU A 63 -2.83 21.19 7.53
N ILE A 64 -3.06 20.02 8.12
CA ILE A 64 -2.03 19.26 8.83
C ILE A 64 -0.98 18.75 7.84
N LEU A 65 -1.42 18.21 6.71
CA LEU A 65 -0.53 17.70 5.67
C LEU A 65 0.38 18.80 5.12
N VAL A 66 -0.20 19.95 4.76
CA VAL A 66 0.58 21.10 4.27
C VAL A 66 1.57 21.58 5.33
N LYS A 67 1.15 21.66 6.60
CA LYS A 67 2.04 22.03 7.71
C LYS A 67 3.20 21.05 7.87
N ILE A 68 2.96 19.74 7.77
CA ILE A 68 4.02 18.72 7.86
C ILE A 68 4.97 18.83 6.66
N ALA A 69 4.43 18.92 5.44
CA ALA A 69 5.22 19.01 4.21
C ALA A 69 6.09 20.28 4.14
N SER A 70 5.65 21.39 4.74
CA SER A 70 6.45 22.63 4.77
C SER A 70 7.77 22.48 5.55
N LYS A 71 7.87 21.49 6.46
CA LYS A 71 9.11 21.19 7.19
C LYS A 71 10.23 20.66 6.29
N ALA A 72 9.88 20.08 5.14
CA ALA A 72 10.85 19.62 4.16
C ALA A 72 11.51 20.78 3.39
N LYS A 73 11.04 22.03 3.54
CA LYS A 73 11.63 23.25 2.96
C LYS A 73 11.98 23.09 1.47
N GLY A 74 11.07 22.51 0.69
CA GLY A 74 11.22 22.27 -0.73
C GLY A 74 11.98 21.01 -1.12
N ARG A 75 12.51 20.25 -0.15
CA ARG A 75 13.34 19.06 -0.39
C ARG A 75 12.61 17.73 -0.22
N LEU A 76 11.28 17.72 -0.08
CA LEU A 76 10.53 16.47 0.00
C LEU A 76 10.75 15.66 -1.30
N GLN A 77 11.20 14.41 -1.15
CA GLN A 77 11.51 13.51 -2.27
C GLN A 77 10.44 12.44 -2.45
N VAL A 78 9.82 12.00 -1.35
CA VAL A 78 8.82 10.94 -1.34
C VAL A 78 7.62 11.40 -0.54
N LEU A 79 6.45 11.43 -1.20
CA LEU A 79 5.16 11.65 -0.57
C LEU A 79 4.29 10.41 -0.78
N ALA A 80 4.02 9.69 0.30
CA ALA A 80 3.12 8.53 0.30
C ALA A 80 1.96 8.76 1.27
N LEU A 81 0.75 8.86 0.72
CA LEU A 81 -0.50 9.07 1.44
C LEU A 81 -1.39 7.83 1.22
N ILE A 82 -1.38 6.92 2.17
CA ILE A 82 -2.07 5.63 2.03
C ILE A 82 -3.45 5.74 2.66
N ASN A 83 -4.50 5.53 1.85
CA ASN A 83 -5.88 5.54 2.31
C ASN A 83 -6.23 6.82 3.10
N CYS A 84 -5.71 7.96 2.66
CA CYS A 84 -5.90 9.28 3.27
C CYS A 84 -7.15 9.96 2.67
N VAL A 85 -8.32 9.41 3.00
CA VAL A 85 -9.63 9.79 2.41
C VAL A 85 -10.10 11.22 2.69
N LYS A 86 -9.39 11.99 3.52
CA LYS A 86 -9.71 13.39 3.83
C LYS A 86 -8.86 14.39 3.08
N ILE A 87 -7.85 13.93 2.34
CA ILE A 87 -6.93 14.79 1.61
C ILE A 87 -7.52 15.12 0.24
N THR A 88 -7.55 16.41 -0.09
CA THR A 88 -8.11 16.93 -1.33
C THR A 88 -7.04 17.31 -2.36
N ASP A 89 -7.49 17.59 -3.58
CA ASP A 89 -6.62 18.08 -4.66
C ASP A 89 -5.88 19.36 -4.27
N ASP A 90 -6.54 20.28 -3.56
CA ASP A 90 -5.95 21.56 -3.16
C ASP A 90 -4.74 21.37 -2.23
N ALA A 91 -4.85 20.47 -1.25
CA ALA A 91 -3.73 20.14 -0.39
C ALA A 91 -2.61 19.44 -1.14
N LEU A 92 -2.93 18.48 -2.01
CA LEU A 92 -1.94 17.77 -2.81
C LEU A 92 -1.15 18.76 -3.70
N LEU A 93 -1.85 19.65 -4.40
CA LEU A 93 -1.24 20.67 -5.25
C LEU A 93 -0.42 21.67 -4.44
N SER A 94 -0.89 22.08 -3.26
CA SER A 94 -0.15 22.98 -2.36
C SER A 94 1.16 22.35 -1.86
N VAL A 95 1.12 21.07 -1.45
CA VAL A 95 2.32 20.32 -1.02
C VAL A 95 3.35 20.24 -2.14
N ILE A 96 2.90 19.92 -3.35
CA ILE A 96 3.75 19.81 -4.54
C ILE A 96 4.34 21.15 -4.94
N ALA A 97 3.54 22.23 -4.90
CA ALA A 97 4.03 23.58 -5.20
C ALA A 97 5.14 24.02 -4.23
N GLN A 98 5.04 23.62 -2.96
CA GLN A 98 6.08 23.87 -1.96
C GLN A 98 7.29 22.94 -2.11
N ASN A 99 7.11 21.75 -2.70
CA ASN A 99 8.14 20.73 -2.82
C ASN A 99 8.24 20.19 -4.27
N PRO A 100 8.87 20.94 -5.17
CA PRO A 100 8.94 20.60 -6.59
C PRO A 100 9.84 19.40 -6.92
N HIS A 101 10.59 18.87 -5.95
CA HIS A 101 11.58 17.80 -6.14
C HIS A 101 11.06 16.40 -5.78
N ILE A 102 9.75 16.23 -5.59
CA ILE A 102 9.15 14.91 -5.31
C ILE A 102 9.40 13.98 -6.51
N THR A 103 10.04 12.84 -6.23
CA THR A 103 10.34 11.79 -7.22
C THR A 103 9.46 10.56 -7.07
N LYS A 104 8.81 10.38 -5.91
CA LYS A 104 7.81 9.33 -5.68
C LYS A 104 6.54 9.94 -5.09
N LEU A 105 5.44 9.82 -5.83
CA LEU A 105 4.12 10.27 -5.39
C LEU A 105 3.18 9.07 -5.31
N HIS A 106 2.82 8.67 -4.11
CA HIS A 106 1.94 7.53 -3.86
C HIS A 106 0.70 8.01 -3.12
N VAL A 107 -0.48 7.85 -3.71
CA VAL A 107 -1.79 8.25 -3.15
C VAL A 107 -2.83 7.13 -3.24
N PRO A 108 -2.49 5.87 -2.92
CA PRO A 108 -3.41 4.77 -3.10
C PRO A 108 -4.63 4.90 -2.17
N ASN A 109 -5.82 4.62 -2.71
CA ASN A 109 -7.11 4.72 -2.01
C ASN A 109 -7.41 6.10 -1.41
N CYS A 110 -6.80 7.18 -1.91
CA CYS A 110 -7.16 8.55 -1.57
C CYS A 110 -8.40 8.97 -2.37
N THR A 111 -9.57 8.54 -1.91
CA THR A 111 -10.85 8.66 -2.65
C THR A 111 -11.39 10.08 -2.81
N SER A 112 -10.83 11.06 -2.09
CA SER A 112 -11.16 12.48 -2.22
C SER A 112 -10.30 13.23 -3.25
N LEU A 113 -9.32 12.56 -3.84
CA LEU A 113 -8.59 13.09 -4.98
C LEU A 113 -9.36 12.83 -6.27
N SER A 114 -9.37 13.81 -7.16
CA SER A 114 -9.95 13.65 -8.50
C SER A 114 -8.88 13.19 -9.51
N PRO A 115 -9.30 12.56 -10.62
CA PRO A 115 -8.41 12.30 -11.76
C PRO A 115 -7.69 13.56 -12.25
N GLU A 116 -8.40 14.69 -12.33
CA GLU A 116 -7.85 15.98 -12.74
C GLU A 116 -6.81 16.48 -11.74
N GLY A 117 -7.06 16.35 -10.44
CA GLY A 117 -6.13 16.70 -9.38
C GLY A 117 -4.81 15.95 -9.49
N VAL A 118 -4.87 14.64 -9.69
CA VAL A 118 -3.69 13.78 -9.91
C VAL A 118 -2.92 14.19 -11.18
N VAL A 119 -3.62 14.41 -12.30
CA VAL A 119 -2.98 14.85 -13.54
C VAL A 119 -2.30 16.22 -13.37
N ASN A 120 -2.95 17.15 -12.68
CA ASN A 120 -2.41 18.48 -12.41
C ASN A 120 -1.19 18.42 -11.48
N ALA A 121 -1.23 17.57 -10.46
CA ALA A 121 -0.10 17.29 -9.59
C ALA A 121 1.12 16.81 -10.37
N VAL A 122 0.95 15.83 -11.26
CA VAL A 122 2.04 15.29 -12.10
C VAL A 122 2.55 16.33 -13.10
N LYS A 123 1.66 17.12 -13.70
CA LYS A 123 2.05 18.26 -14.56
C LYS A 123 2.90 19.28 -13.79
N LEU A 124 2.54 19.60 -12.55
CA LEU A 124 3.29 20.53 -11.71
C LEU A 124 4.70 20.01 -11.42
N LEU A 125 4.84 18.73 -11.08
CA LEU A 125 6.14 18.09 -10.84
C LEU A 125 6.99 18.06 -12.12
N SER A 126 6.36 17.85 -13.28
CA SER A 126 7.04 17.79 -14.57
C SER A 126 7.60 19.13 -15.07
N LYS A 127 7.08 20.28 -14.58
CA LYS A 127 7.51 21.62 -15.04
C LYS A 127 8.97 21.96 -14.70
N ASN A 128 9.53 21.36 -13.66
CA ASN A 128 10.83 21.76 -13.11
C ASN A 128 11.99 20.87 -13.60
N ASN A 129 11.82 20.16 -14.73
CA ASN A 129 12.78 19.16 -15.24
C ASN A 129 13.14 18.07 -14.21
N HIS A 130 12.32 17.90 -13.17
CA HIS A 130 12.47 16.83 -12.20
C HIS A 130 11.69 15.61 -12.63
N MET A 131 12.35 14.46 -12.46
CA MET A 131 11.83 13.21 -12.91
C MET A 131 10.97 12.55 -11.83
N LEU A 132 9.65 12.54 -12.02
CA LEU A 132 8.79 11.67 -11.22
C LEU A 132 9.09 10.23 -11.64
N LYS A 133 9.68 9.45 -10.74
CA LYS A 133 10.09 8.06 -11.00
C LYS A 133 8.91 7.11 -10.89
N THR A 134 8.10 7.29 -9.84
CA THR A 134 7.00 6.39 -9.52
C THR A 134 5.76 7.17 -9.10
N LEU A 135 4.62 6.81 -9.67
CA LEU A 135 3.29 7.26 -9.33
C LEU A 135 2.46 6.04 -8.90
N GLN A 136 1.92 6.04 -7.68
CA GLN A 136 0.97 5.02 -7.25
C GLN A 136 -0.38 5.67 -7.00
N ILE A 137 -1.39 5.29 -7.77
CA ILE A 137 -2.71 5.92 -7.80
C ILE A 137 -3.83 4.88 -7.76
N ASN A 138 -3.53 3.63 -7.44
CA ASN A 138 -4.55 2.60 -7.32
C ASN A 138 -5.63 2.99 -6.30
N GLY A 139 -6.90 2.84 -6.66
CA GLY A 139 -8.02 3.21 -5.81
C GLY A 139 -8.40 4.70 -5.85
N VAL A 140 -7.73 5.53 -6.66
CA VAL A 140 -8.29 6.80 -7.13
C VAL A 140 -9.30 6.49 -8.23
N TYR A 141 -10.58 6.80 -8.00
CA TYR A 141 -11.67 6.43 -8.90
C TYR A 141 -11.80 7.39 -10.08
N GLY A 142 -12.27 6.87 -11.21
CA GLY A 142 -12.68 7.69 -12.37
C GLY A 142 -11.56 8.11 -13.33
N ILE A 143 -10.33 7.65 -13.12
CA ILE A 143 -9.25 7.88 -14.09
C ILE A 143 -9.59 7.14 -15.39
N ASN A 144 -9.62 7.87 -16.50
CA ASN A 144 -9.89 7.30 -17.82
C ASN A 144 -8.61 7.05 -18.64
N ASN A 145 -8.76 6.37 -19.77
CA ASN A 145 -7.63 5.98 -20.63
C ASN A 145 -6.83 7.19 -21.18
N GLN A 146 -7.51 8.29 -21.52
CA GLN A 146 -6.84 9.51 -22.01
C GLN A 146 -5.99 10.17 -20.92
N GLN A 147 -6.49 10.20 -19.69
CA GLN A 147 -5.73 10.70 -18.53
C GLN A 147 -4.55 9.80 -18.22
N LEU A 148 -4.72 8.47 -18.28
CA LEU A 148 -3.61 7.52 -18.12
C LEU A 148 -2.52 7.71 -19.17
N GLU A 149 -2.90 7.89 -20.44
CA GLU A 149 -1.95 8.18 -21.52
C GLU A 149 -1.21 9.51 -21.30
N THR A 150 -1.91 10.53 -20.80
CA THR A 150 -1.31 11.81 -20.41
C THR A 150 -0.28 11.61 -19.30
N LEU A 151 -0.60 10.83 -18.25
CA LEU A 151 0.32 10.51 -17.16
C LEU A 151 1.56 9.75 -17.66
N HIS A 152 1.37 8.75 -18.53
CA HIS A 152 2.46 8.03 -19.16
C HIS A 152 3.37 8.97 -19.95
N THR A 153 2.81 9.89 -20.73
CA THR A 153 3.60 10.86 -21.51
C THR A 153 4.43 11.76 -20.60
N LEU A 154 3.85 12.23 -19.49
CA LEU A 154 4.55 13.11 -18.55
C LEU A 154 5.70 12.39 -17.80
N ILE A 155 5.51 11.11 -17.45
CA ILE A 155 6.46 10.33 -16.64
C ILE A 155 7.52 9.64 -17.52
N ILE A 156 7.13 9.04 -18.66
CA ILE A 156 8.03 8.26 -19.53
C ILE A 156 8.99 9.15 -20.32
N ASN A 157 8.58 10.36 -20.73
CA ASN A 157 9.46 11.30 -21.43
C ASN A 157 10.70 11.70 -20.60
N GLN A 158 10.70 11.36 -19.30
CA GLN A 158 11.80 11.61 -18.38
C GLN A 158 12.69 10.35 -18.23
N SER A 159 12.16 9.13 -18.31
CA SER A 159 12.90 7.87 -18.05
C SER A 159 13.36 7.15 -19.33
N GLN A 160 14.66 6.85 -19.45
CA GLN A 160 15.19 5.84 -20.37
C GLN A 160 14.41 4.52 -20.16
N GLN A 161 14.05 3.85 -21.26
CA GLN A 161 13.20 2.65 -21.30
C GLN A 161 13.53 1.64 -20.20
N HIS A 162 12.72 1.59 -19.14
CA HIS A 162 12.74 0.48 -18.20
C HIS A 162 11.63 -0.52 -18.53
N ASN A 163 12.06 -1.77 -18.56
CA ASN A 163 11.27 -2.98 -18.77
C ASN A 163 9.95 -2.90 -17.98
N ARG A 164 8.80 -3.07 -18.63
CA ARG A 164 7.49 -3.16 -17.94
C ARG A 164 7.49 -4.46 -17.13
N GLY A 165 8.00 -4.40 -15.89
CA GLY A 165 7.99 -5.51 -14.96
C GLY A 165 6.57 -6.06 -14.80
N LYS A 166 6.45 -7.39 -14.70
CA LYS A 166 5.16 -8.05 -14.46
C LYS A 166 4.67 -7.69 -13.05
N ILE A 167 3.38 -7.38 -12.92
CA ILE A 167 2.77 -7.16 -11.60
C ILE A 167 2.03 -8.42 -11.20
N LEU A 168 2.56 -9.13 -10.21
CA LEU A 168 1.98 -10.39 -9.74
C LEU A 168 1.03 -10.13 -8.56
N TYR A 169 -0.16 -10.73 -8.63
CA TYR A 169 -1.21 -10.54 -7.62
C TYR A 169 -0.74 -10.92 -6.20
N HIS A 170 -0.15 -12.10 -6.04
CA HIS A 170 0.28 -12.61 -4.74
C HIS A 170 1.41 -11.81 -4.10
N GLU A 171 2.32 -11.26 -4.91
CA GLU A 171 3.41 -10.39 -4.42
C GLU A 171 2.83 -9.07 -3.91
N HIS A 172 1.95 -8.45 -4.70
CA HIS A 172 1.29 -7.22 -4.31
C HIS A 172 0.50 -7.38 -3.00
N THR A 173 -0.18 -8.51 -2.79
CA THR A 173 -0.95 -8.74 -1.56
C THR A 173 -0.10 -8.94 -0.30
N LYS A 174 1.19 -9.25 -0.45
CA LYS A 174 2.11 -9.56 0.66
C LYS A 174 2.97 -8.38 1.09
N LEU A 175 3.17 -7.39 0.22
CA LEU A 175 4.06 -6.27 0.48
C LEU A 175 3.46 -5.30 1.50
N SER A 176 4.31 -4.82 2.42
CA SER A 176 3.94 -3.71 3.30
C SER A 176 4.01 -2.39 2.55
N THR A 177 3.32 -1.37 3.08
CA THR A 177 3.42 0.02 2.60
C THR A 177 4.87 0.48 2.48
N LEU A 178 5.73 0.14 3.45
CA LEU A 178 7.13 0.57 3.46
C LEU A 178 7.93 -0.11 2.35
N ASP A 179 7.67 -1.39 2.09
CA ASP A 179 8.35 -2.16 1.04
C ASP A 179 8.05 -1.57 -0.34
N HIS A 180 6.79 -1.22 -0.61
CA HIS A 180 6.36 -0.57 -1.85
C HIS A 180 7.06 0.77 -2.09
N ILE A 181 7.39 1.50 -1.03
CA ILE A 181 8.02 2.82 -1.14
C ILE A 181 9.54 2.70 -1.29
N SER A 182 10.18 1.70 -0.67
CA SER A 182 11.62 1.48 -0.75
C SER A 182 12.09 0.85 -2.04
N ASN A 183 11.24 0.07 -2.72
CA ASN A 183 11.68 -0.68 -3.91
C ASN A 183 11.73 0.23 -5.15
N ASP A 184 12.90 0.35 -5.77
CA ASP A 184 13.11 1.17 -6.98
C ASP A 184 12.79 0.39 -8.27
N ASP A 185 12.61 -0.93 -8.19
CA ASP A 185 12.29 -1.82 -9.34
C ASP A 185 10.80 -1.81 -9.74
N HIS A 186 10.00 -0.92 -9.14
CA HIS A 186 8.57 -0.85 -9.43
C HIS A 186 8.28 -0.10 -10.74
N ARG A 187 7.21 -0.54 -11.42
CA ARG A 187 6.65 0.13 -12.59
C ARG A 187 6.38 1.61 -12.25
N SER A 188 6.66 2.51 -13.18
CA SER A 188 6.51 3.95 -12.96
C SER A 188 5.07 4.38 -12.66
N ILE A 189 4.08 3.60 -13.08
CA ILE A 189 2.66 3.77 -12.73
C ILE A 189 2.09 2.38 -12.39
N ASP A 190 1.36 2.27 -11.28
CA ASP A 190 0.79 1.02 -10.74
C ASP A 190 -0.53 0.58 -11.39
N VAL A 191 -1.20 1.48 -12.11
CA VAL A 191 -2.43 1.20 -12.85
C VAL A 191 -2.20 1.05 -14.36
N ASP A 192 -3.11 0.33 -15.01
CA ASP A 192 -3.14 0.11 -16.46
C ASP A 192 -4.59 -0.07 -16.93
N THR A 193 -4.82 -0.05 -18.24
CA THR A 193 -6.12 -0.38 -18.82
C THR A 193 -6.36 -1.89 -18.74
N CYS A 194 -7.41 -2.30 -18.04
CA CYS A 194 -7.77 -3.71 -17.95
C CYS A 194 -8.26 -4.23 -19.32
N PRO A 195 -7.67 -5.29 -19.90
CA PRO A 195 -8.08 -5.81 -21.21
C PRO A 195 -9.45 -6.50 -21.22
N VAL A 196 -10.08 -6.69 -20.05
CA VAL A 196 -11.39 -7.35 -19.92
C VAL A 196 -12.52 -6.33 -19.80
N CYS A 197 -12.37 -5.31 -18.96
CA CYS A 197 -13.42 -4.30 -18.74
C CYS A 197 -13.10 -2.91 -19.28
N ASN A 198 -11.90 -2.69 -19.84
CA ASN A 198 -11.44 -1.42 -20.40
C ASN A 198 -11.35 -0.24 -19.40
N GLU A 199 -11.41 -0.54 -18.10
CA GLU A 199 -11.25 0.43 -17.01
C GLU A 199 -9.79 0.55 -16.59
N VAL A 200 -9.37 1.75 -16.17
CA VAL A 200 -8.04 1.97 -15.59
C VAL A 200 -8.04 1.49 -14.14
N LYS A 201 -7.31 0.41 -13.87
CA LYS A 201 -7.21 -0.23 -12.55
C LYS A 201 -5.82 -0.83 -12.40
N MET A 202 -5.48 -1.36 -11.22
CA MET A 202 -4.35 -2.28 -11.15
C MET A 202 -4.66 -3.52 -11.99
N VAL A 203 -3.69 -3.89 -12.83
CA VAL A 203 -3.78 -5.02 -13.75
C VAL A 203 -2.65 -5.97 -13.41
N PHE A 204 -3.00 -7.23 -13.16
CA PHE A 204 -2.04 -8.25 -12.75
C PHE A 204 -1.78 -9.26 -13.86
N ASP A 205 -0.52 -9.66 -13.99
CA ASP A 205 -0.07 -10.76 -14.85
C ASP A 205 -0.32 -12.11 -14.17
N CYS A 206 -0.64 -13.13 -14.97
CA CYS A 206 -0.66 -14.51 -14.47
C CYS A 206 0.78 -15.04 -14.38
N PRO A 207 1.22 -15.59 -13.23
CA PRO A 207 2.55 -16.18 -13.10
C PRO A 207 2.68 -17.53 -13.83
N GLN A 208 1.56 -18.20 -14.13
CA GLN A 208 1.56 -19.47 -14.85
C GLN A 208 1.68 -19.26 -16.37
N MET A 209 2.64 -19.94 -16.99
CA MET A 209 2.79 -20.01 -18.44
C MET A 209 2.86 -21.47 -18.93
N PRO A 210 1.98 -21.89 -19.86
CA PRO A 210 0.79 -21.17 -20.34
C PRO A 210 -0.28 -21.07 -19.24
N CYS A 211 -1.02 -19.97 -19.22
CA CYS A 211 -2.16 -19.83 -18.31
C CYS A 211 -3.32 -20.70 -18.81
N GLN A 212 -3.97 -21.44 -17.91
CA GLN A 212 -5.11 -22.31 -18.25
C GLN A 212 -6.29 -21.55 -18.88
N ARG A 213 -6.44 -20.25 -18.58
CA ARG A 213 -7.44 -19.37 -19.23
C ARG A 213 -7.21 -19.12 -20.72
N LEU A 214 -6.01 -19.40 -21.21
CA LEU A 214 -5.61 -19.15 -22.61
C LEU A 214 -5.79 -20.39 -23.49
N GLN A 215 -6.42 -21.46 -23.00
CA GLN A 215 -6.63 -22.70 -23.76
C GLN A 215 -7.37 -22.53 -25.11
N HIS A 216 -7.98 -21.35 -25.37
CA HIS A 216 -8.64 -21.00 -26.63
C HIS A 216 -8.21 -19.65 -27.23
N ARG A 217 -7.09 -19.05 -26.81
CA ARG A 217 -6.60 -17.75 -27.33
C ARG A 217 -5.25 -17.89 -28.04
N GLU A 218 -4.92 -16.89 -28.85
CA GLU A 218 -3.67 -16.82 -29.62
C GLU A 218 -2.43 -17.09 -28.75
N ILE A 219 -1.47 -17.83 -29.33
CA ILE A 219 -0.27 -18.43 -28.74
C ILE A 219 0.65 -17.40 -28.02
N ASN A 220 0.46 -16.10 -28.24
CA ASN A 220 1.27 -15.01 -27.66
C ASN A 220 0.49 -14.05 -26.74
N SER A 221 -0.75 -14.36 -26.36
CA SER A 221 -1.53 -13.47 -25.49
C SER A 221 -1.10 -13.61 -24.02
N GLU A 222 -0.57 -12.55 -23.42
CA GLU A 222 -0.26 -12.54 -21.98
C GLU A 222 -1.57 -12.50 -21.18
N CYS A 223 -1.76 -13.42 -20.22
CA CYS A 223 -2.95 -13.42 -19.38
C CYS A 223 -2.86 -12.28 -18.34
N LYS A 224 -3.61 -11.20 -18.58
CA LYS A 224 -3.70 -10.04 -17.68
C LYS A 224 -5.15 -9.66 -17.38
N GLY A 225 -5.34 -8.96 -16.26
CA GLY A 225 -6.64 -8.36 -15.90
C GLY A 225 -6.66 -7.79 -14.50
N CYS A 226 -7.63 -6.93 -14.20
CA CYS A 226 -7.81 -6.41 -12.86
C CYS A 226 -8.36 -7.47 -11.89
N GLU A 227 -8.35 -7.15 -10.59
CA GLU A 227 -8.85 -8.04 -9.52
C GLU A 227 -10.33 -8.38 -9.69
N SER A 228 -11.16 -7.43 -10.15
CA SER A 228 -12.61 -7.66 -10.34
C SER A 228 -12.94 -8.55 -11.54
N CYS A 229 -12.09 -8.55 -12.58
CA CYS A 229 -12.37 -9.29 -13.82
C CYS A 229 -11.76 -10.69 -13.84
N VAL A 230 -10.75 -10.93 -13.01
CA VAL A 230 -9.96 -12.16 -13.03
C VAL A 230 -9.66 -12.57 -11.60
N ALA A 231 -10.40 -13.56 -11.11
CA ALA A 231 -10.12 -14.21 -9.84
C ALA A 231 -8.74 -14.87 -9.87
N ARG A 232 -7.97 -14.68 -8.80
CA ARG A 232 -6.62 -15.23 -8.64
C ARG A 232 -6.44 -15.78 -7.25
N CYS A 233 -5.67 -16.86 -7.15
CA CYS A 233 -5.27 -17.39 -5.85
C CYS A 233 -4.40 -16.36 -5.12
N VAL A 234 -4.74 -16.02 -3.87
CA VAL A 234 -3.98 -15.06 -3.04
C VAL A 234 -2.56 -15.54 -2.74
N GLU A 235 -2.34 -16.86 -2.71
CA GLU A 235 -1.02 -17.42 -2.36
C GLU A 235 -0.03 -17.44 -3.50
N CYS A 236 -0.48 -17.85 -4.70
CA CYS A 236 0.38 -18.07 -5.85
C CYS A 236 0.08 -17.17 -7.04
N GLY A 237 -1.01 -16.40 -7.01
CA GLY A 237 -1.40 -15.44 -8.05
C GLY A 237 -1.93 -16.05 -9.35
N VAL A 238 -1.99 -17.38 -9.44
CA VAL A 238 -2.53 -18.09 -10.62
C VAL A 238 -4.02 -17.78 -10.77
N CYS A 239 -4.47 -17.60 -12.02
CA CYS A 239 -5.88 -17.37 -12.33
C CYS A 239 -6.74 -18.57 -11.99
N VAL A 240 -7.89 -18.33 -11.37
CA VAL A 240 -8.90 -19.36 -11.06
C VAL A 240 -10.08 -19.19 -12.02
N THR A 241 -10.44 -20.25 -12.73
CA THR A 241 -11.38 -20.22 -13.85
C THR A 241 -12.83 -20.47 -13.45
N ASN A 242 -13.08 -21.37 -12.51
CA ASN A 242 -14.42 -21.79 -12.13
C ASN A 242 -14.62 -21.70 -10.62
N THR A 243 -15.87 -21.47 -10.20
CA THR A 243 -16.29 -21.54 -8.79
C THR A 243 -16.14 -22.95 -8.20
N GLN A 244 -16.04 -23.98 -9.04
CA GLN A 244 -15.79 -25.37 -8.63
C GLN A 244 -14.32 -25.62 -8.24
N ASP A 245 -13.39 -24.77 -8.68
CA ASP A 245 -11.97 -24.83 -8.29
C ASP A 245 -11.69 -24.01 -7.01
N LEU A 246 -12.72 -23.33 -6.47
CA LEU A 246 -12.65 -22.52 -5.27
C LEU A 246 -13.02 -23.38 -4.07
N GLU A 247 -12.00 -23.82 -3.35
CA GLU A 247 -12.18 -24.44 -2.04
C GLU A 247 -12.44 -23.36 -0.98
N GLU A 248 -13.40 -23.62 -0.09
CA GLU A 248 -13.79 -22.62 0.91
C GLU A 248 -12.69 -22.44 1.95
N ALA A 249 -12.17 -21.22 2.06
CA ALA A 249 -11.26 -20.80 3.11
C ALA A 249 -12.03 -20.18 4.27
N LEU A 250 -11.40 -20.09 5.44
CA LEU A 250 -11.94 -19.33 6.59
C LEU A 250 -11.86 -17.81 6.39
N CYS A 251 -11.09 -17.37 5.39
CA CYS A 251 -11.00 -15.98 4.95
C CYS A 251 -11.75 -15.78 3.63
N SER A 252 -12.14 -14.54 3.33
CA SER A 252 -12.82 -14.19 2.07
C SER A 252 -11.90 -14.21 0.84
N ASP A 253 -10.61 -14.47 1.01
CA ASP A 253 -9.65 -14.53 -0.09
C ASP A 253 -9.79 -15.81 -0.91
N THR A 254 -9.50 -15.71 -2.21
CA THR A 254 -9.54 -16.83 -3.14
C THR A 254 -8.30 -17.72 -3.02
N LEU A 255 -8.49 -19.04 -2.89
CA LEU A 255 -7.43 -20.05 -2.95
C LEU A 255 -7.69 -21.02 -4.11
N CYS A 256 -6.63 -21.41 -4.82
CA CYS A 256 -6.70 -22.57 -5.70
C CYS A 256 -6.52 -23.87 -4.88
N SER A 257 -7.01 -24.99 -5.40
CA SER A 257 -6.95 -26.30 -4.73
C SER A 257 -5.53 -26.69 -4.29
N ASP A 258 -4.50 -26.44 -5.11
CA ASP A 258 -3.10 -26.76 -4.77
C ASP A 258 -2.60 -26.01 -3.54
N CYS A 259 -2.95 -24.72 -3.42
CA CYS A 259 -2.59 -23.92 -2.27
C CYS A 259 -3.44 -24.28 -1.05
N TRP A 260 -4.75 -24.49 -1.25
CA TRP A 260 -5.66 -24.92 -0.19
C TRP A 260 -5.21 -26.25 0.46
N LEU A 261 -4.74 -27.21 -0.33
CA LEU A 261 -4.24 -28.50 0.16
C LEU A 261 -2.98 -28.35 1.03
N LYS A 262 -2.09 -27.42 0.69
CA LYS A 262 -0.81 -27.20 1.39
C LYS A 262 -0.93 -26.38 2.67
N LEU A 263 -2.00 -25.60 2.83
CA LEU A 263 -2.20 -24.76 4.00
C LEU A 263 -2.64 -25.60 5.22
N PRO A 264 -2.20 -25.23 6.45
CA PRO A 264 -2.73 -25.79 7.68
C PRO A 264 -4.25 -25.61 7.75
N LYS A 265 -4.96 -26.60 8.28
CA LYS A 265 -6.43 -26.61 8.34
C LYS A 265 -6.89 -26.63 9.79
N CYS A 266 -8.04 -26.02 10.04
CA CYS A 266 -8.71 -26.12 11.32
C CYS A 266 -9.09 -27.59 11.59
N ASP A 267 -8.80 -28.08 12.79
CA ASP A 267 -9.02 -29.49 13.16
C ASP A 267 -10.51 -29.91 13.13
N PHE A 268 -11.42 -28.94 13.16
CA PHE A 268 -12.87 -29.19 13.21
C PHE A 268 -13.57 -29.02 11.87
N CYS A 269 -13.36 -27.90 11.19
CA CYS A 269 -14.04 -27.61 9.93
C CYS A 269 -13.22 -27.95 8.68
N ASN A 270 -11.95 -28.38 8.86
CA ASN A 270 -11.03 -28.72 7.77
C ASN A 270 -10.81 -27.59 6.75
N LYS A 271 -10.98 -26.33 7.17
CA LYS A 271 -10.76 -25.14 6.33
C LYS A 271 -9.48 -24.41 6.74
N PRO A 272 -8.67 -23.91 5.80
CA PRO A 272 -7.48 -23.13 6.08
C PRO A 272 -7.75 -21.62 6.17
N TYR A 273 -6.82 -20.89 6.79
CA TYR A 273 -6.60 -19.46 6.51
C TYR A 273 -5.53 -19.32 5.43
N CYS A 274 -5.61 -18.30 4.59
CA CYS A 274 -4.46 -17.90 3.77
C CYS A 274 -3.33 -17.36 4.67
N ASN A 275 -2.11 -17.30 4.16
CA ASN A 275 -0.93 -16.87 4.90
C ASN A 275 -1.04 -15.43 5.43
N LYS A 276 -1.76 -14.56 4.69
CA LYS A 276 -2.07 -13.19 5.13
C LYS A 276 -2.89 -13.15 6.42
N HIS A 277 -3.66 -14.21 6.70
CA HIS A 277 -4.54 -14.34 7.86
C HIS A 277 -4.09 -15.47 8.79
N ALA A 278 -2.82 -15.89 8.72
CA ALA A 278 -2.29 -16.98 9.54
C ALA A 278 -2.19 -16.62 11.03
N ASP A 279 -2.14 -15.33 11.36
CA ASP A 279 -2.17 -14.79 12.72
C ASP A 279 -3.49 -15.11 13.46
N ARG A 280 -4.56 -15.41 12.73
CA ARG A 280 -5.87 -15.81 13.28
C ARG A 280 -5.94 -17.28 13.70
N GLN A 281 -4.85 -18.03 13.53
CA GLN A 281 -4.76 -19.42 13.98
C GLN A 281 -4.53 -19.45 15.50
N GLU A 282 -5.57 -19.73 16.27
CA GLU A 282 -5.43 -20.00 17.70
C GLU A 282 -4.91 -21.43 17.88
N ARG A 283 -3.66 -21.56 18.35
CA ARG A 283 -3.10 -22.88 18.68
C ARG A 283 -3.64 -23.35 20.01
N VAL A 284 -4.29 -24.51 19.99
CA VAL A 284 -4.75 -25.19 21.19
C VAL A 284 -3.57 -26.02 21.72
N SER A 285 -2.72 -25.40 22.55
CA SER A 285 -1.52 -25.98 23.17
C SER A 285 -0.28 -26.13 22.25
N GLU A 286 0.92 -26.04 22.85
CA GLU A 286 2.22 -26.25 22.19
C GLU A 286 2.43 -27.69 21.68
N SER A 287 1.56 -28.63 22.06
CA SER A 287 1.69 -30.07 21.78
C SER A 287 0.84 -30.59 20.62
N MET A 288 -0.06 -29.78 20.04
CA MET A 288 -0.86 -30.15 18.87
C MET A 288 -0.29 -29.53 17.58
N VAL A 289 -0.28 -30.33 16.52
CA VAL A 289 0.16 -29.92 15.16
C VAL A 289 -0.90 -29.06 14.45
N GLY A 290 -2.14 -29.06 14.97
CA GLY A 290 -3.29 -28.37 14.40
C GLY A 290 -3.63 -27.04 15.07
N PHE A 291 -4.62 -26.34 14.51
CA PHE A 291 -5.20 -25.12 15.10
C PHE A 291 -6.72 -25.21 15.09
N VAL A 292 -7.37 -24.41 15.92
CA VAL A 292 -8.83 -24.27 15.91
C VAL A 292 -9.18 -22.86 15.47
N CYS A 293 -10.05 -22.74 14.47
CA CYS A 293 -10.47 -21.43 14.01
C CYS A 293 -11.42 -20.76 14.99
N ALA A 294 -11.48 -19.42 14.98
CA ALA A 294 -12.29 -18.64 15.91
C ALA A 294 -13.77 -19.07 15.94
N THR A 295 -14.35 -19.41 14.79
CA THR A 295 -15.74 -19.88 14.70
C THR A 295 -15.92 -21.23 15.42
N CYS A 296 -15.07 -22.21 15.13
CA CYS A 296 -15.15 -23.51 15.80
C CYS A 296 -14.84 -23.40 17.30
N ASN A 297 -13.90 -22.53 17.69
CA ASN A 297 -13.59 -22.31 19.10
C ASN A 297 -14.80 -21.70 19.85
N ALA A 298 -15.46 -20.71 19.27
CA ALA A 298 -16.68 -20.13 19.83
C ALA A 298 -17.81 -21.16 19.97
N ASP A 299 -18.01 -22.03 18.97
CA ASP A 299 -19.00 -23.10 19.02
C ASP A 299 -18.71 -24.14 20.12
N ILE A 300 -17.42 -24.46 20.35
CA ILE A 300 -16.99 -25.37 21.42
C ILE A 300 -17.30 -24.75 22.80
N LEU A 301 -16.95 -23.47 22.99
CA LEU A 301 -17.21 -22.76 24.24
C LEU A 301 -18.70 -22.69 24.54
N LEU A 302 -19.54 -22.36 23.55
CA LEU A 302 -21.00 -22.31 23.72
C LEU A 302 -21.58 -23.68 24.13
N LYS A 303 -21.16 -24.76 23.47
CA LYS A 303 -21.59 -26.13 23.82
C LYS A 303 -21.11 -26.59 25.21
N SER A 304 -19.94 -26.09 25.65
CA SER A 304 -19.45 -26.38 27.01
C SER A 304 -20.30 -25.70 28.08
N TYR A 305 -20.81 -24.48 27.84
CA TYR A 305 -21.70 -23.80 28.78
C TYR A 305 -23.07 -24.46 28.88
N ASP A 306 -23.64 -24.93 27.76
CA ASP A 306 -24.92 -25.63 27.73
C ASP A 306 -24.90 -27.01 28.41
N SER A 307 -23.71 -27.56 28.68
CA SER A 307 -23.55 -28.84 29.41
C SER A 307 -23.36 -28.67 30.92
N PHE A 308 -23.31 -27.43 31.43
CA PHE A 308 -23.28 -27.10 32.87
C PHE A 308 -24.60 -26.52 33.40
N LEU A 309 -25.64 -26.41 32.56
CA LEU A 309 -27.02 -26.08 32.93
C LEU A 309 -27.90 -27.33 32.83
#